data_AF-A0A1V5Q1J3-F1
#
_entry.id   AF-A0A1V5Q1J3-F1
#
_cell.length_a   1.000
_cell.length_b   1.000
_cell.length_c   1.000
_cell.angle_alpha   90.00
_cell.angle_beta   90.00
_cell.angle_gamma   90.00
#
_symmetry.space_group_name_H-M   'P 1'
#
loop_
_entity.id
_entity.type
_entity.pdbx_description
1 polymer ?
#
loop_
_entity_poly.entity_id
_entity_poly.type
_entity_poly.pdbx_seq_one_letter_code
_entity_poly.pdbx_strand_id
1 'polypeptide(L)'
;MAFLKPFPTAAFAPTSSEATAKALAEGQFEMEQLITSLLVDTRSQSQPKGNRPGDIYLTISSRQGLEKRYGVEGFQLVDEALNQLQLAISEHVNLNAILVYVDEVNSLAPYGLQPVEPTNPWKIKVLIEQLNTQLNLRRQEIRYLLIVGGDSIIPFHRLPNPINDQDADVPSDNPYASQDTNYFIPERAVGRLPEGQGEPVTALLQLVQAIIAEHRRKTATDKGAFAALLHSLRTEGHKEDPRAGLGYSASIWRKSSRQVLQTIGDHNPLRISPPLTYQEFKRLTYAPLSYFNLHGIEDGPNWYGQRDTLFPASYELFPVALRPEDLSSEEYAGTVIFTEACYGANILGKNSDTSLALKFLASRARAVIGSTKVAYGTAAPPLIGADLLGKYFWKGLLAHLTVGEALKYAKVNLAREMQERQGYLDSEDQKTLLSFVLYGDPALPGLPDGNIELVSKALCPPLVYQRQAKDQKSLLSEELVATVKGRIEASLPHLAQARIHAVPVILSDEGLESSHTKGRGARRPGAKWAFTLEKEFPGNGEGAHHQVVKVVVDERGAILKAVMSK
;
A
#
# COMPACT_ATOMS: atom_id res chain seq x y z
N MET A 1 7.06 -54.50 -32.17
CA MET A 1 6.22 -55.04 -31.07
C MET A 1 7.07 -55.12 -29.82
N ALA A 2 7.20 -53.98 -29.13
CA ALA A 2 8.07 -53.82 -27.95
C ALA A 2 7.20 -53.64 -26.70
N PHE A 3 7.42 -54.52 -25.73
CA PHE A 3 6.84 -54.44 -24.38
C PHE A 3 7.56 -53.36 -23.57
N LEU A 4 6.86 -52.28 -23.22
CA LEU A 4 7.30 -51.26 -22.27
C LEU A 4 6.51 -51.42 -20.96
N LYS A 5 7.23 -51.61 -19.86
CA LYS A 5 6.71 -51.55 -18.47
C LYS A 5 6.46 -50.08 -18.09
N PRO A 6 5.39 -49.76 -17.32
CA PRO A 6 5.19 -48.40 -16.81
C PRO A 6 6.00 -48.14 -15.52
N PHE A 7 6.41 -46.88 -15.36
CA PHE A 7 7.12 -46.31 -14.21
C PHE A 7 6.23 -46.23 -12.95
N PRO A 8 6.80 -46.28 -11.73
CA PRO A 8 6.04 -46.12 -10.49
C PRO A 8 5.72 -44.65 -10.20
N THR A 9 4.45 -44.39 -9.93
CA THR A 9 3.90 -43.15 -9.38
C THR A 9 4.30 -43.02 -7.90
N ALA A 10 5.21 -42.09 -7.58
CA ALA A 10 5.40 -41.63 -6.21
C ALA A 10 4.32 -40.59 -5.90
N ALA A 11 3.31 -40.99 -5.12
CA ALA A 11 2.33 -40.09 -4.54
C ALA A 11 2.97 -39.30 -3.39
N PHE A 12 2.94 -37.97 -3.48
CA PHE A 12 3.20 -37.11 -2.33
C PHE A 12 2.05 -37.30 -1.32
N ALA A 13 2.38 -37.85 -0.15
CA ALA A 13 1.44 -37.96 0.97
C ALA A 13 1.23 -36.58 1.62
N PRO A 14 0.01 -36.24 2.06
CA PRO A 14 -0.24 -35.03 2.83
C PRO A 14 0.37 -35.19 4.24
N THR A 15 1.10 -34.18 4.69
CA THR A 15 1.62 -34.07 6.05
C THR A 15 0.47 -34.05 7.06
N SER A 16 0.58 -34.86 8.12
CA SER A 16 -0.47 -35.03 9.13
C SER A 16 -0.61 -33.79 10.02
N SER A 17 -1.84 -33.51 10.45
CA SER A 17 -2.18 -32.36 11.32
C SER A 17 -1.44 -32.35 12.66
N GLU A 18 -0.89 -33.49 13.09
CA GLU A 18 -0.08 -33.61 14.31
C GLU A 18 1.29 -32.93 14.20
N ALA A 19 1.91 -32.96 13.01
CA ALA A 19 3.19 -32.27 12.79
C ALA A 19 3.00 -30.74 12.83
N THR A 20 1.87 -30.25 12.31
CA THR A 20 1.48 -28.83 12.34
C THR A 20 1.10 -28.37 13.76
N ALA A 21 0.44 -29.21 14.55
CA ALA A 21 0.08 -28.89 15.93
C ALA A 21 1.30 -28.83 16.87
N LYS A 22 2.29 -29.70 16.65
CA LYS A 22 3.53 -29.72 17.43
C LYS A 22 4.41 -28.49 17.16
N ALA A 23 4.51 -28.07 15.89
CA ALA A 23 5.20 -26.83 15.51
C ALA A 23 4.52 -25.57 16.08
N LEU A 24 3.20 -25.60 16.26
CA LEU A 24 2.42 -24.50 16.85
C LEU A 24 2.66 -24.36 18.36
N ALA A 25 2.82 -25.48 19.08
CA ALA A 25 3.08 -25.49 20.52
C ALA A 25 4.52 -25.09 20.87
N GLU A 26 5.50 -25.50 20.06
CA GLU A 26 6.90 -25.09 20.22
C GLU A 26 7.08 -23.57 19.94
N GLY A 27 6.34 -23.01 18.97
CA GLY A 27 6.29 -21.56 18.71
C GLY A 27 5.61 -20.73 19.80
N GLN A 28 4.67 -21.30 20.56
CA GLN A 28 4.02 -20.61 21.68
C GLN A 28 4.93 -20.44 22.90
N PHE A 29 5.82 -21.41 23.16
CA PHE A 29 6.75 -21.34 24.30
C PHE A 29 7.90 -20.33 24.08
N GLU A 30 8.39 -20.21 22.84
CA GLU A 30 9.38 -19.18 22.48
C GLU A 30 8.80 -17.76 22.51
N MET A 31 7.50 -17.62 22.23
CA MET A 31 6.75 -16.34 22.27
C MET A 31 6.66 -15.76 23.69
N GLU A 32 6.41 -16.58 24.71
CA GLU A 32 6.31 -16.11 26.10
C GLU A 32 7.65 -15.59 26.65
N GLN A 33 8.78 -16.18 26.22
CA GLN A 33 10.11 -15.68 26.57
C GLN A 33 10.43 -14.35 25.87
N LEU A 34 9.96 -14.17 24.63
CA LEU A 34 10.16 -12.93 23.87
C LEU A 34 9.34 -11.76 24.45
N ILE A 35 8.10 -12.00 24.85
CA ILE A 35 7.20 -10.99 25.47
C ILE A 35 7.81 -10.45 26.77
N THR A 36 8.43 -11.33 27.57
CA THR A 36 9.10 -10.93 28.82
C THR A 36 10.33 -10.04 28.56
N SER A 37 11.03 -10.25 27.43
CA SER A 37 12.18 -9.42 27.05
C SER A 37 11.77 -8.05 26.49
N LEU A 38 10.65 -7.98 25.75
CA LEU A 38 10.14 -6.77 25.11
C LEU A 38 9.54 -5.76 26.11
N LEU A 39 9.02 -6.23 27.24
CA LEU A 39 8.44 -5.37 28.27
C LEU A 39 9.50 -4.56 29.04
N VAL A 40 10.77 -4.99 29.04
CA VAL A 40 11.84 -4.35 29.84
C VAL A 40 12.39 -3.07 29.18
N ASP A 41 12.30 -2.92 27.84
CA ASP A 41 12.93 -1.82 27.10
C ASP A 41 12.04 -0.58 26.86
N THR A 42 10.79 -0.59 27.32
CA THR A 42 9.77 0.42 26.96
C THR A 42 9.86 1.78 27.71
N ARG A 43 10.94 2.06 28.44
CA ARG A 43 11.06 3.28 29.29
C ARG A 43 11.70 4.53 28.66
N SER A 44 11.86 4.64 27.33
CA SER A 44 12.46 5.85 26.73
C SER A 44 11.51 6.64 25.82
N GLN A 45 11.27 7.88 26.23
CA GLN A 45 10.30 8.87 25.74
C GLN A 45 10.62 9.55 24.37
N SER A 46 9.52 10.08 23.79
CA SER A 46 9.27 11.40 23.15
C SER A 46 10.06 11.93 21.93
N GLN A 47 9.28 12.58 21.04
CA GLN A 47 9.58 13.40 19.85
C GLN A 47 9.84 12.68 18.50
N PRO A 48 9.46 13.30 17.35
CA PRO A 48 9.87 12.86 16.02
C PRO A 48 11.37 13.13 15.91
N LYS A 49 12.17 12.16 16.34
CA LYS A 49 13.62 12.25 16.26
C LYS A 49 14.02 12.33 14.79
N GLY A 50 14.77 13.37 14.44
CA GLY A 50 15.66 13.32 13.28
C GLY A 50 16.50 12.04 13.32
N ASN A 51 17.06 11.68 12.16
CA ASN A 51 17.87 10.47 12.00
C ASN A 51 18.81 10.25 13.20
N ARG A 52 18.67 9.10 13.87
CA ARG A 52 19.47 8.78 15.05
C ARG A 52 20.81 8.23 14.58
N PRO A 53 21.91 8.46 15.33
CA PRO A 53 23.14 7.71 15.12
C PRO A 53 22.83 6.20 15.17
N GLY A 54 23.00 5.50 14.05
CA GLY A 54 22.69 4.07 13.92
C GLY A 54 21.53 3.71 12.97
N ASP A 55 20.79 4.69 12.43
CA ASP A 55 19.75 4.41 11.43
C ASP A 55 20.36 3.92 10.11
N ILE A 56 19.87 2.78 9.61
CA ILE A 56 20.30 2.14 8.38
C ILE A 56 19.28 2.38 7.27
N TYR A 57 19.80 2.75 6.10
CA TYR A 57 19.11 2.67 4.82
C TYR A 57 19.57 1.39 4.11
N LEU A 58 18.70 0.40 4.00
CA LEU A 58 19.00 -0.85 3.32
C LEU A 58 18.43 -0.82 1.91
N THR A 59 19.30 -0.98 0.91
CA THR A 59 18.92 -1.28 -0.48
C THR A 59 19.06 -2.78 -0.70
N ILE A 60 18.02 -3.44 -1.20
CA ILE A 60 18.10 -4.83 -1.63
C ILE A 60 17.79 -4.99 -3.13
N SER A 61 18.48 -5.94 -3.76
CA SER A 61 18.15 -6.45 -5.09
C SER A 61 18.62 -7.89 -5.25
N SER A 62 18.49 -8.47 -6.45
CA SER A 62 19.01 -9.79 -6.79
C SER A 62 19.95 -9.65 -7.99
N ARG A 63 21.20 -10.09 -7.81
CA ARG A 63 22.20 -10.12 -8.87
C ARG A 63 21.74 -11.04 -10.00
N GLN A 64 21.31 -12.26 -9.67
CA GLN A 64 20.84 -13.23 -10.67
C GLN A 64 19.59 -12.71 -11.39
N GLY A 65 18.68 -12.04 -10.68
CA GLY A 65 17.49 -11.41 -11.25
C GLY A 65 17.84 -10.30 -12.25
N LEU A 66 18.76 -9.41 -11.87
CA LEU A 66 19.25 -8.34 -12.73
C LEU A 66 20.02 -8.88 -13.95
N GLU A 67 20.93 -9.83 -13.76
CA GLU A 67 21.67 -10.47 -14.86
C GLU A 67 20.73 -11.22 -15.81
N LYS A 68 19.71 -11.92 -15.29
CA LYS A 68 18.69 -12.58 -16.12
C LYS A 68 17.87 -11.58 -16.92
N ARG A 69 17.60 -10.41 -16.35
CA ARG A 69 16.76 -9.37 -16.96
C ARG A 69 17.50 -8.54 -18.00
N TYR A 70 18.75 -8.18 -17.72
CA TYR A 70 19.51 -7.17 -18.48
C TYR A 70 20.88 -7.65 -18.97
N GLY A 71 21.26 -8.88 -18.69
CA GLY A 71 22.61 -9.39 -18.94
C GLY A 71 23.64 -8.87 -17.93
N VAL A 72 24.88 -9.37 -18.04
CA VAL A 72 25.98 -9.02 -17.13
C VAL A 72 26.34 -7.54 -17.22
N GLU A 73 26.38 -6.97 -18.43
CA GLU A 73 26.64 -5.53 -18.64
C GLU A 73 25.54 -4.66 -18.02
N GLY A 74 24.28 -5.05 -18.20
CA GLY A 74 23.16 -4.35 -17.59
C GLY A 74 23.18 -4.38 -16.06
N PHE A 75 23.55 -5.53 -15.47
CA PHE A 75 23.80 -5.64 -14.03
C PHE A 75 24.90 -4.68 -13.57
N GLN A 76 26.04 -4.62 -14.27
CA GLN A 76 27.15 -3.73 -13.89
C GLN A 76 26.74 -2.25 -13.88
N LEU A 77 25.95 -1.81 -14.87
CA LEU A 77 25.44 -0.44 -14.91
C LEU A 77 24.51 -0.14 -13.71
N VAL A 78 23.65 -1.09 -13.36
CA VAL A 78 22.76 -0.95 -12.20
C VAL A 78 23.56 -0.95 -10.89
N ASP A 79 24.53 -1.86 -10.75
CA ASP A 79 25.40 -1.94 -9.59
C ASP A 79 26.18 -0.65 -9.37
N GLU A 80 26.78 -0.09 -10.41
CA GLU A 80 27.45 1.21 -10.34
C GLU A 80 26.50 2.31 -9.88
N ALA A 81 25.28 2.37 -10.45
CA ALA A 81 24.28 3.34 -10.05
C ALA A 81 23.83 3.17 -8.58
N LEU A 82 23.69 1.94 -8.08
CA LEU A 82 23.32 1.67 -6.68
C LEU A 82 24.46 2.01 -5.71
N ASN A 83 25.72 1.80 -6.09
CA ASN A 83 26.86 2.29 -5.32
C ASN A 83 26.88 3.83 -5.27
N GLN A 84 26.57 4.52 -6.37
CA GLN A 84 26.42 5.98 -6.38
C GLN A 84 25.27 6.46 -5.48
N LEU A 85 24.15 5.72 -5.44
CA LEU A 85 23.05 5.99 -4.52
C LEU A 85 23.48 5.83 -3.06
N GLN A 86 24.21 4.76 -2.74
CA GLN A 86 24.73 4.53 -1.39
C GLN A 86 25.63 5.69 -0.93
N LEU A 87 26.50 6.19 -1.82
CA LEU A 87 27.33 7.37 -1.55
C LEU A 87 26.49 8.62 -1.33
N ALA A 88 25.53 8.90 -2.22
CA ALA A 88 24.65 10.07 -2.12
C ALA A 88 23.82 10.09 -0.82
N ILE A 89 23.41 8.92 -0.32
CA ILE A 89 22.71 8.80 0.97
C ILE A 89 23.68 8.95 2.14
N SER A 90 24.86 8.33 2.07
CA SER A 90 25.84 8.35 3.17
C SER A 90 26.47 9.73 3.41
N GLU A 91 26.42 10.64 2.42
CA GLU A 91 26.78 12.05 2.59
C GLU A 91 25.81 12.81 3.53
N HIS A 92 24.64 12.24 3.85
CA HIS A 92 23.75 12.75 4.90
C HIS A 92 24.24 12.27 6.27
N VAL A 93 24.56 13.22 7.16
CA VAL A 93 25.30 13.03 8.44
C VAL A 93 24.72 11.97 9.40
N ASN A 94 23.53 11.43 9.12
CA ASN A 94 22.81 10.53 10.04
C ASN A 94 22.17 9.29 9.36
N LEU A 95 22.52 8.92 8.12
CA LEU A 95 22.09 7.64 7.52
C LEU A 95 23.28 6.83 7.03
N ASN A 96 23.39 5.59 7.48
CA ASN A 96 24.34 4.64 6.91
C ASN A 96 23.63 3.80 5.85
N ALA A 97 24.05 3.93 4.59
CA ALA A 97 23.45 3.17 3.49
C ALA A 97 24.18 1.85 3.28
N ILE A 98 23.44 0.76 3.10
CA ILE A 98 23.94 -0.59 2.84
C ILE A 98 23.26 -1.13 1.58
N LEU A 99 24.05 -1.67 0.66
CA LEU A 99 23.56 -2.42 -0.50
C LEU A 99 23.77 -3.92 -0.28
N VAL A 100 22.69 -4.71 -0.46
CA VAL A 100 22.72 -6.18 -0.41
C VAL A 100 22.09 -6.75 -1.66
N TYR A 101 22.81 -7.68 -2.30
CA TYR A 101 22.21 -8.60 -3.26
C TYR A 101 21.87 -9.90 -2.54
N VAL A 102 20.58 -10.22 -2.47
CA VAL A 102 20.06 -11.32 -1.62
C VAL A 102 20.64 -12.69 -1.97
N ASP A 103 21.19 -12.82 -3.17
CA ASP A 103 21.70 -14.01 -3.81
C ASP A 103 23.23 -13.94 -4.09
N GLU A 104 23.94 -12.98 -3.50
CA GLU A 104 25.38 -12.78 -3.70
C GLU A 104 26.19 -12.84 -2.40
N VAL A 105 27.24 -13.67 -2.39
CA VAL A 105 28.10 -13.90 -1.21
C VAL A 105 28.81 -12.63 -0.76
N ASN A 106 29.35 -11.83 -1.69
CA ASN A 106 30.21 -10.70 -1.36
C ASN A 106 29.47 -9.61 -0.59
N SER A 107 28.23 -9.30 -0.98
CA SER A 107 27.39 -8.33 -0.27
C SER A 107 26.96 -8.77 1.14
N LEU A 108 26.92 -10.09 1.40
CA LEU A 108 26.44 -10.70 2.64
C LEU A 108 27.55 -11.09 3.64
N ALA A 109 28.76 -11.38 3.13
CA ALA A 109 29.90 -11.79 3.95
C ALA A 109 30.25 -10.83 5.11
N PRO A 110 30.17 -9.48 4.98
CA PRO A 110 30.43 -8.55 6.10
C PRO A 110 29.49 -8.70 7.31
N TYR A 111 28.38 -9.42 7.13
CA TYR A 111 27.38 -9.71 8.16
C TYR A 111 27.37 -11.19 8.56
N GLY A 112 28.27 -12.01 8.00
CA GLY A 112 28.31 -13.46 8.26
C GLY A 112 27.10 -14.22 7.72
N LEU A 113 26.42 -13.67 6.71
CA LEU A 113 25.21 -14.25 6.13
C LEU A 113 25.51 -14.99 4.82
N GLN A 114 24.58 -15.84 4.40
CA GLN A 114 24.67 -16.62 3.17
C GLN A 114 23.59 -16.20 2.16
N PRO A 115 23.86 -16.29 0.85
CA PRO A 115 22.86 -16.08 -0.19
C PRO A 115 21.60 -16.93 0.00
N VAL A 116 20.46 -16.37 -0.35
CA VAL A 116 19.18 -17.08 -0.42
C VAL A 116 18.70 -17.21 -1.85
N GLU A 117 17.68 -18.05 -2.06
CA GLU A 117 17.01 -18.18 -3.34
C GLU A 117 16.19 -16.91 -3.64
N PRO A 118 16.54 -16.11 -4.68
CA PRO A 118 15.97 -14.79 -4.91
C PRO A 118 14.50 -14.82 -5.38
N THR A 119 14.01 -15.98 -5.83
CA THR A 119 12.61 -16.19 -6.23
C THR A 119 11.69 -16.52 -5.07
N ASN A 120 12.23 -16.74 -3.86
CA ASN A 120 11.44 -17.10 -2.68
C ASN A 120 11.32 -15.90 -1.72
N PRO A 121 10.17 -15.20 -1.69
CA PRO A 121 10.01 -13.99 -0.88
C PRO A 121 10.17 -14.26 0.63
N TRP A 122 9.76 -15.43 1.12
CA TRP A 122 9.91 -15.78 2.54
C TRP A 122 11.37 -15.97 2.95
N LYS A 123 12.20 -16.56 2.09
CA LYS A 123 13.66 -16.66 2.37
C LYS A 123 14.32 -15.28 2.39
N ILE A 124 13.88 -14.36 1.53
CA ILE A 124 14.36 -12.96 1.54
C ILE A 124 13.93 -12.25 2.83
N LYS A 125 12.69 -12.42 3.30
CA LYS A 125 12.24 -11.87 4.60
C LYS A 125 13.15 -12.34 5.74
N VAL A 126 13.40 -13.66 5.83
CA VAL A 126 14.28 -14.24 6.85
C VAL A 126 15.70 -13.67 6.75
N LEU A 127 16.23 -13.49 5.54
CA LEU A 127 17.54 -12.86 5.35
C LEU A 127 17.58 -11.42 5.89
N ILE A 128 16.53 -10.62 5.64
CA ILE A 128 16.41 -9.25 6.16
C ILE A 128 16.36 -9.24 7.68
N GLU A 129 15.65 -10.19 8.31
CA GLU A 129 15.61 -10.33 9.78
C GLU A 129 16.96 -10.72 10.37
N GLN A 130 17.66 -11.67 9.75
CA GLN A 130 19.01 -12.06 10.15
C GLN A 130 19.97 -10.89 10.03
N LEU A 131 19.89 -10.11 8.94
CA LEU A 131 20.66 -8.89 8.76
C LEU A 131 20.34 -7.84 9.84
N ASN A 132 19.05 -7.61 10.11
CA ASN A 132 18.64 -6.71 11.18
C ASN A 132 19.19 -7.14 12.55
N THR A 133 19.22 -8.44 12.82
CA THR A 133 19.81 -9.01 14.05
C THR A 133 21.30 -8.69 14.14
N GLN A 134 22.06 -8.87 13.05
CA GLN A 134 23.48 -8.54 13.01
C GLN A 134 23.75 -7.04 13.16
N LEU A 135 22.91 -6.19 12.58
CA LEU A 135 22.99 -4.74 12.72
C LEU A 135 22.67 -4.29 14.15
N ASN A 136 21.67 -4.91 14.79
CA ASN A 136 21.28 -4.60 16.17
C ASN A 136 22.43 -4.85 17.16
N LEU A 137 23.26 -5.87 16.95
CA LEU A 137 24.48 -6.12 17.74
C LEU A 137 25.47 -4.92 17.69
N ARG A 138 25.40 -4.12 16.63
CA ARG A 138 26.20 -2.90 16.40
C ARG A 138 25.45 -1.62 16.78
N ARG A 139 24.30 -1.73 17.47
CA ARG A 139 23.38 -0.62 17.79
C ARG A 139 22.88 0.12 16.53
N GLN A 140 22.70 -0.63 15.44
CA GLN A 140 22.16 -0.13 14.18
C GLN A 140 20.81 -0.79 13.90
N GLU A 141 19.86 -0.06 13.33
CA GLU A 141 18.52 -0.56 13.00
C GLU A 141 18.13 -0.17 11.57
N ILE A 142 17.52 -1.09 10.83
CA ILE A 142 16.98 -0.79 9.50
C ILE A 142 15.75 0.10 9.62
N ARG A 143 15.92 1.38 9.31
CA ARG A 143 14.83 2.38 9.31
C ARG A 143 14.12 2.43 7.96
N TYR A 144 14.89 2.36 6.88
CA TYR A 144 14.41 2.42 5.50
C TYR A 144 14.83 1.18 4.73
N LEU A 145 13.91 0.60 3.96
CA LEU A 145 14.15 -0.50 3.05
C LEU A 145 13.74 -0.08 1.63
N LEU A 146 14.70 0.01 0.72
CA LEU A 146 14.47 0.19 -0.71
C LEU A 146 14.65 -1.14 -1.44
N ILE A 147 13.60 -1.60 -2.11
CA ILE A 147 13.64 -2.75 -3.01
C ILE A 147 13.90 -2.25 -4.43
N VAL A 148 14.99 -2.69 -5.06
CA VAL A 148 15.33 -2.30 -6.44
C VAL A 148 15.00 -3.44 -7.38
N GLY A 149 14.07 -3.18 -8.28
CA GLY A 149 13.56 -4.14 -9.27
C GLY A 149 12.07 -4.45 -9.11
N GLY A 150 11.46 -4.88 -10.20
CA GLY A 150 10.10 -5.40 -10.25
C GLY A 150 9.97 -6.79 -9.64
N ASP A 151 8.78 -7.39 -9.81
CA ASP A 151 8.42 -8.69 -9.23
C ASP A 151 9.29 -9.85 -9.73
N SER A 152 9.88 -9.74 -10.93
CA SER A 152 10.79 -10.75 -11.47
C SER A 152 12.20 -10.72 -10.89
N ILE A 153 12.59 -9.64 -10.21
CA ILE A 153 13.91 -9.47 -9.58
C ILE A 153 13.80 -9.75 -8.09
N ILE A 154 12.91 -9.03 -7.39
CA ILE A 154 12.54 -9.30 -6.00
C ILE A 154 11.01 -9.48 -5.95
N PRO A 155 10.49 -10.69 -5.74
CA PRO A 155 9.05 -10.93 -5.80
C PRO A 155 8.30 -10.22 -4.68
N PHE A 156 7.08 -9.76 -4.92
CA PHE A 156 6.17 -9.44 -3.83
C PHE A 156 5.77 -10.72 -3.09
N HIS A 157 5.48 -10.61 -1.79
CA HIS A 157 4.75 -11.68 -1.11
C HIS A 157 3.35 -11.78 -1.70
N ARG A 158 2.91 -13.00 -2.02
CA ARG A 158 1.53 -13.31 -2.40
C ARG A 158 0.74 -13.67 -1.15
N LEU A 159 0.10 -12.68 -0.53
CA LEU A 159 -0.63 -12.85 0.72
C LEU A 159 -2.06 -13.32 0.47
N PRO A 160 -2.67 -14.08 1.40
CA PRO A 160 -4.09 -14.43 1.30
C PRO A 160 -4.97 -13.19 1.22
N ASN A 161 -5.97 -13.22 0.34
CA ASN A 161 -6.98 -12.16 0.25
C ASN A 161 -7.96 -12.25 1.43
N PRO A 162 -8.04 -11.25 2.32
CA PRO A 162 -8.91 -11.32 3.51
C PRO A 162 -10.39 -11.13 3.18
N ILE A 163 -10.73 -10.64 1.98
CA ILE A 163 -12.10 -10.42 1.51
C ILE A 163 -12.43 -11.41 0.40
N ASN A 164 -13.70 -11.83 0.32
CA ASN A 164 -14.19 -12.62 -0.80
C ASN A 164 -14.58 -11.69 -1.95
N ASP A 165 -13.62 -11.39 -2.81
CA ASP A 165 -13.82 -10.69 -4.08
C ASP A 165 -13.03 -11.41 -5.19
N GLN A 166 -12.88 -10.79 -6.37
CA GLN A 166 -12.27 -11.42 -7.53
C GLN A 166 -10.76 -11.71 -7.40
N ASP A 167 -10.08 -11.16 -6.40
CA ASP A 167 -8.63 -11.32 -6.29
C ASP A 167 -8.24 -12.65 -5.62
N ALA A 168 -7.33 -13.40 -6.24
CA ALA A 168 -6.82 -14.66 -5.68
C ALA A 168 -5.85 -14.45 -4.51
N ASP A 169 -5.06 -13.38 -4.57
CA ASP A 169 -4.02 -13.02 -3.62
C ASP A 169 -3.83 -11.50 -3.54
N VAL A 170 -2.99 -11.07 -2.60
CA VAL A 170 -2.59 -9.67 -2.42
C VAL A 170 -1.05 -9.58 -2.49
N PRO A 171 -0.49 -9.16 -3.64
CA PRO A 171 0.92 -8.79 -3.75
C PRO A 171 1.26 -7.65 -2.78
N SER A 172 2.22 -7.88 -1.89
CA SER A 172 2.62 -6.92 -0.86
C SER A 172 4.12 -6.96 -0.55
N ASP A 173 4.67 -5.80 -0.21
CA ASP A 173 6.02 -5.64 0.35
C ASP A 173 6.01 -5.58 1.89
N ASN A 174 4.83 -5.54 2.53
CA ASN A 174 4.75 -5.43 3.99
C ASN A 174 5.59 -6.48 4.74
N PRO A 175 5.60 -7.77 4.35
CA PRO A 175 6.38 -8.74 5.10
C PRO A 175 7.88 -8.44 5.13
N TYR A 176 8.47 -7.89 4.05
CA TYR A 176 9.86 -7.44 4.06
C TYR A 176 10.12 -6.33 5.07
N ALA A 177 9.09 -5.52 5.34
CA ALA A 177 9.12 -4.42 6.28
C ALA A 177 8.66 -4.80 7.70
N SER A 178 8.29 -6.06 7.91
CA SER A 178 7.75 -6.56 9.18
C SER A 178 8.74 -7.45 9.92
N GLN A 179 8.93 -7.27 11.22
CA GLN A 179 9.80 -8.11 12.05
C GLN A 179 9.12 -9.39 12.49
N ASP A 180 7.83 -9.33 12.78
CA ASP A 180 7.04 -10.46 13.26
C ASP A 180 6.19 -11.09 12.13
N THR A 181 5.25 -11.94 12.53
CA THR A 181 4.25 -12.56 11.63
C THR A 181 3.10 -11.62 11.30
N ASN A 182 2.92 -10.52 12.02
CA ASN A 182 1.88 -9.52 11.81
C ASN A 182 2.31 -8.47 10.78
N TYR A 183 2.20 -8.85 9.51
CA TYR A 183 2.53 -7.99 8.38
C TYR A 183 1.44 -6.95 8.03
N PHE A 184 0.45 -6.70 8.91
CA PHE A 184 -0.50 -5.59 8.68
C PHE A 184 0.15 -4.23 8.95
N ILE A 185 1.03 -4.16 9.95
CA ILE A 185 1.65 -2.92 10.42
C ILE A 185 3.18 -3.05 10.35
N PRO A 186 3.82 -2.56 9.27
CA PRO A 186 5.27 -2.67 9.15
C PRO A 186 5.99 -1.76 10.16
N GLU A 187 7.10 -2.21 10.75
CA GLU A 187 7.89 -1.40 11.70
C GLU A 187 8.87 -0.47 10.99
N ARG A 188 9.34 -0.85 9.79
CA ARG A 188 10.28 -0.08 8.96
C ARG A 188 9.60 0.49 7.71
N ALA A 189 10.09 1.62 7.23
CA ALA A 189 9.53 2.26 6.04
C ALA A 189 10.07 1.57 4.78
N VAL A 190 9.18 1.07 3.92
CA VAL A 190 9.55 0.34 2.70
C VAL A 190 9.06 1.06 1.45
N GLY A 191 9.89 1.06 0.42
CA GLY A 191 9.53 1.48 -0.92
C GLY A 191 10.21 0.59 -1.96
N ARG A 192 9.69 0.61 -3.18
CA ARG A 192 10.20 -0.19 -4.30
C ARG A 192 10.45 0.69 -5.52
N LEU A 193 11.51 0.39 -6.28
CA LEU A 193 11.76 0.95 -7.61
C LEU A 193 11.48 -0.13 -8.66
N PRO A 194 10.22 -0.28 -9.09
CA PRO A 194 9.90 -1.28 -10.09
C PRO A 194 10.17 -0.75 -11.50
N GLU A 195 10.85 -1.54 -12.32
CA GLU A 195 10.72 -1.43 -13.76
C GLU A 195 9.42 -2.08 -14.24
N GLY A 196 8.95 -1.63 -15.41
CA GLY A 196 7.91 -2.33 -16.15
C GLY A 196 8.43 -3.59 -16.88
N GLN A 197 7.52 -4.51 -17.17
CA GLN A 197 7.80 -5.65 -18.02
C GLN A 197 8.24 -5.20 -19.41
N GLY A 198 9.26 -5.86 -19.96
CA GLY A 198 9.84 -5.48 -21.26
C GLY A 198 10.66 -4.18 -21.27
N GLU A 199 10.66 -3.37 -20.20
CA GLU A 199 11.41 -2.11 -20.17
C GLU A 199 12.94 -2.35 -20.20
N PRO A 200 13.71 -1.50 -20.90
CA PRO A 200 15.17 -1.60 -20.96
C PRO A 200 15.82 -1.21 -19.63
N VAL A 201 17.10 -1.59 -19.44
CA VAL A 201 17.89 -1.23 -18.24
C VAL A 201 17.92 0.27 -17.98
N THR A 202 17.84 1.08 -19.04
CA THR A 202 17.81 2.55 -18.95
C THR A 202 16.61 3.06 -18.17
N ALA A 203 15.46 2.37 -18.17
CA ALA A 203 14.31 2.76 -17.37
C ALA A 203 14.61 2.65 -15.87
N LEU A 204 15.19 1.53 -15.42
CA LEU A 204 15.58 1.35 -14.02
C LEU A 204 16.68 2.35 -13.62
N LEU A 205 17.67 2.57 -14.50
CA LEU A 205 18.72 3.55 -14.27
C LEU A 205 18.15 4.97 -14.11
N GLN A 206 17.15 5.35 -14.90
CA GLN A 206 16.48 6.65 -14.77
C GLN A 206 15.83 6.82 -13.39
N LEU A 207 15.18 5.77 -12.86
CA LEU A 207 14.59 5.80 -11.51
C LEU A 207 15.67 5.99 -10.44
N VAL A 208 16.76 5.23 -10.51
CA VAL A 208 17.87 5.32 -9.55
C VAL A 208 18.54 6.71 -9.62
N GLN A 209 18.78 7.22 -10.83
CA GLN A 209 19.40 8.54 -11.03
C GLN A 209 18.52 9.69 -10.54
N ALA A 210 17.19 9.58 -10.69
CA ALA A 210 16.26 10.57 -10.13
C ALA A 210 16.42 10.66 -8.60
N ILE A 211 16.52 9.52 -7.91
CA ILE A 211 16.67 9.48 -6.45
C ILE A 211 18.06 9.99 -6.01
N ILE A 212 19.11 9.65 -6.74
CA ILE A 212 20.45 10.21 -6.50
C ILE A 212 20.41 11.74 -6.56
N ALA A 213 19.75 12.32 -7.57
CA ALA A 213 19.62 13.75 -7.72
C ALA A 213 18.82 14.38 -6.56
N GLU A 214 17.79 13.71 -6.06
CA GLU A 214 17.03 14.15 -4.88
C GLU A 214 17.92 14.23 -3.63
N HIS A 215 18.70 13.18 -3.32
CA HIS A 215 19.59 13.17 -2.16
C HIS A 215 20.73 14.19 -2.26
N ARG A 216 21.27 14.42 -3.46
CA ARG A 216 22.33 15.42 -3.69
C ARG A 216 21.83 16.87 -3.59
N ARG A 217 20.58 17.15 -3.96
CA ARG A 217 20.01 18.51 -3.79
C ARG A 217 19.88 18.88 -2.31
N LYS A 218 19.64 17.91 -1.44
CA LYS A 218 19.52 18.10 0.01
C LYS A 218 20.87 18.45 0.66
N THR A 219 21.98 17.83 0.25
CA THR A 219 23.32 18.19 0.76
C THR A 219 23.76 19.60 0.33
N ALA A 220 23.32 20.09 -0.85
CA ALA A 220 23.67 21.42 -1.33
C ALA A 220 22.95 22.57 -0.59
N THR A 221 21.72 22.35 -0.13
CA THR A 221 20.93 23.37 0.59
C THR A 221 21.40 23.57 2.03
N ASP A 222 21.85 22.51 2.71
CA ASP A 222 22.40 22.58 4.07
C ASP A 222 23.77 23.29 4.16
N LYS A 223 24.54 23.35 3.06
CA LYS A 223 25.88 23.98 3.02
C LYS A 223 25.90 25.38 2.39
N GLY A 224 24.77 25.90 1.93
CA GLY A 224 24.73 27.01 0.97
C GLY A 224 23.65 28.07 1.22
N ALA A 225 23.38 28.45 2.47
CA ALA A 225 22.40 29.49 2.80
C ALA A 225 22.63 30.80 2.02
N PHE A 226 23.89 31.15 1.72
CA PHE A 226 24.25 32.35 0.95
C PHE A 226 23.97 32.23 -0.55
N ALA A 227 24.11 31.03 -1.13
CA ALA A 227 23.78 30.78 -2.54
C ALA A 227 22.26 30.71 -2.77
N ALA A 228 21.52 30.13 -1.82
CA ALA A 228 20.06 30.12 -1.82
C ALA A 228 19.47 31.55 -1.73
N LEU A 229 20.09 32.43 -0.92
CA LEU A 229 19.72 33.84 -0.82
C LEU A 229 19.92 34.59 -2.15
N LEU A 230 21.08 34.40 -2.81
CA LEU A 230 21.38 35.00 -4.12
C LEU A 230 20.49 34.49 -5.26
N HIS A 231 20.04 33.23 -5.20
CA HIS A 231 19.08 32.67 -6.16
C HIS A 231 17.66 33.21 -5.91
N SER A 232 17.26 33.41 -4.64
CA SER A 232 15.96 33.97 -4.28
C SER A 232 15.77 35.43 -4.72
N LEU A 233 16.88 36.17 -4.86
CA LEU A 233 16.91 37.56 -5.35
C LEU A 233 16.90 37.65 -6.88
N ARG A 234 17.02 36.53 -7.61
CA ARG A 234 17.08 36.50 -9.08
C ARG A 234 15.87 35.84 -9.76
N THR A 235 14.98 35.21 -9.00
CA THR A 235 13.75 34.60 -9.54
C THR A 235 12.53 35.46 -9.19
N GLU A 236 12.25 36.48 -10.01
CA GLU A 236 10.89 37.08 -10.14
C GLU A 236 9.97 36.12 -10.91
N GLY A 237 9.87 34.87 -10.45
CA GLY A 237 8.94 33.86 -10.95
C GLY A 237 8.02 33.47 -9.81
N HIS A 238 6.73 33.26 -10.10
CA HIS A 238 5.74 32.76 -9.15
C HIS A 238 6.34 31.67 -8.24
N LYS A 239 6.46 31.94 -6.94
CA LYS A 239 6.83 30.90 -5.97
C LYS A 239 5.74 29.83 -6.01
N GLU A 240 6.09 28.66 -6.54
CA GLU A 240 5.19 27.50 -6.53
C GLU A 240 4.88 27.14 -5.08
N ASP A 241 3.59 27.03 -4.75
CA ASP A 241 3.15 26.64 -3.41
C ASP A 241 3.51 25.16 -3.19
N PRO A 242 4.39 24.83 -2.23
CA PRO A 242 4.76 23.44 -1.95
C PRO A 242 3.56 22.60 -1.47
N ARG A 243 2.45 23.23 -1.07
CA ARG A 243 1.20 22.55 -0.68
C ARG A 243 0.15 22.53 -1.79
N ALA A 244 0.46 23.05 -2.98
CA ALA A 244 -0.46 23.00 -4.11
C ALA A 244 -0.83 21.53 -4.41
N GLY A 245 -2.11 21.26 -4.26
CA GLY A 245 -2.71 19.95 -4.43
C GLY A 245 -3.61 19.90 -5.64
N LEU A 246 -3.63 18.76 -6.31
CA LEU A 246 -4.62 18.46 -7.35
C LEU A 246 -5.39 17.19 -6.95
N GLY A 247 -6.70 17.30 -6.83
CA GLY A 247 -7.58 16.15 -6.71
C GLY A 247 -8.26 15.83 -8.05
N TYR A 248 -8.40 14.55 -8.39
CA TYR A 248 -9.28 14.11 -9.47
C TYR A 248 -10.10 12.89 -9.02
N SER A 249 -11.43 13.01 -9.06
CA SER A 249 -12.33 12.02 -8.49
C SER A 249 -13.43 11.60 -9.47
N ALA A 250 -13.89 10.36 -9.36
CA ALA A 250 -15.17 9.95 -9.89
C ALA A 250 -16.29 10.78 -9.25
N SER A 251 -17.33 11.13 -10.00
CA SER A 251 -18.44 11.98 -9.54
C SER A 251 -19.17 11.40 -8.34
N ILE A 252 -19.34 10.07 -8.30
CA ILE A 252 -19.96 9.35 -7.20
C ILE A 252 -19.17 9.44 -5.87
N TRP A 253 -17.86 9.68 -5.91
CA TRP A 253 -16.99 9.79 -4.73
C TRP A 253 -16.62 11.22 -4.35
N ARG A 254 -17.18 12.24 -5.02
CA ARG A 254 -16.79 13.64 -4.80
C ARG A 254 -16.84 14.09 -3.34
N LYS A 255 -17.70 13.49 -2.51
CA LYS A 255 -17.84 13.84 -1.09
C LYS A 255 -16.69 13.30 -0.25
N SER A 256 -16.33 12.01 -0.39
CA SER A 256 -15.20 11.41 0.33
C SER A 256 -13.89 12.02 -0.15
N SER A 257 -13.71 12.12 -1.48
CA SER A 257 -12.52 12.71 -2.12
C SER A 257 -12.24 14.13 -1.64
N ARG A 258 -13.28 14.96 -1.47
CA ARG A 258 -13.10 16.32 -0.96
C ARG A 258 -12.62 16.33 0.49
N GLN A 259 -13.11 15.42 1.33
CA GLN A 259 -12.66 15.32 2.72
C GLN A 259 -11.19 14.84 2.81
N VAL A 260 -10.76 13.93 1.93
CA VAL A 260 -9.35 13.54 1.83
C VAL A 260 -8.50 14.75 1.40
N LEU A 261 -8.89 15.41 0.31
CA LEU A 261 -8.14 16.54 -0.27
C LEU A 261 -8.07 17.76 0.67
N GLN A 262 -9.08 18.01 1.50
CA GLN A 262 -9.02 19.07 2.52
C GLN A 262 -7.84 18.90 3.49
N THR A 263 -7.33 17.68 3.66
CA THR A 263 -6.13 17.43 4.48
C THR A 263 -4.92 18.19 3.96
N ILE A 264 -4.79 18.34 2.64
CA ILE A 264 -3.68 19.06 1.99
C ILE A 264 -3.95 20.56 1.82
N GLY A 265 -5.17 21.02 2.10
CA GLY A 265 -5.56 22.44 2.09
C GLY A 265 -6.94 22.68 1.47
N ASP A 266 -7.66 23.68 1.99
CA ASP A 266 -9.05 23.99 1.61
C ASP A 266 -9.20 24.57 0.20
N HIS A 267 -8.12 25.13 -0.37
CA HIS A 267 -8.13 25.78 -1.67
C HIS A 267 -7.73 24.86 -2.83
N ASN A 268 -7.43 23.60 -2.54
CA ASN A 268 -6.97 22.67 -3.57
C ASN A 268 -8.11 22.26 -4.51
N PRO A 269 -7.93 22.40 -5.84
CA PRO A 269 -8.97 22.04 -6.79
C PRO A 269 -9.25 20.53 -6.78
N LEU A 270 -10.52 20.17 -6.65
CA LEU A 270 -11.02 18.82 -6.91
C LEU A 270 -11.74 18.79 -8.27
N ARG A 271 -11.09 18.17 -9.26
CA ARG A 271 -11.65 17.87 -10.58
C ARG A 271 -12.54 16.63 -10.49
N ILE A 272 -13.59 16.56 -11.31
CA ILE A 272 -14.60 15.50 -11.24
C ILE A 272 -14.89 14.88 -12.61
N SER A 273 -14.88 13.55 -12.68
CA SER A 273 -15.24 12.76 -13.86
C SER A 273 -16.46 11.87 -13.61
N PRO A 274 -17.55 11.99 -14.41
CA PRO A 274 -17.86 13.05 -15.37
C PRO A 274 -18.26 14.39 -14.70
N PRO A 275 -18.27 15.54 -15.41
CA PRO A 275 -18.24 15.67 -16.87
C PRO A 275 -16.86 15.62 -17.51
N LEU A 276 -15.78 15.78 -16.74
CA LEU A 276 -14.44 15.71 -17.31
C LEU A 276 -14.14 14.28 -17.76
N THR A 277 -13.52 14.15 -18.92
CA THR A 277 -12.89 12.91 -19.40
C THR A 277 -11.40 13.17 -19.59
N TYR A 278 -10.69 12.18 -20.09
CA TYR A 278 -9.30 12.35 -20.52
C TYR A 278 -9.11 13.49 -21.55
N GLN A 279 -10.15 13.82 -22.33
CA GLN A 279 -10.07 14.87 -23.37
C GLN A 279 -10.00 16.28 -22.76
N GLU A 280 -10.76 16.53 -21.70
CA GLU A 280 -10.84 17.84 -21.05
C GLU A 280 -9.90 17.97 -19.85
N PHE A 281 -9.44 16.85 -19.28
CA PHE A 281 -8.54 16.87 -18.13
C PHE A 281 -7.19 17.44 -18.54
N LYS A 282 -6.89 18.63 -18.04
CA LYS A 282 -5.59 19.29 -18.20
C LYS A 282 -5.11 19.80 -16.86
N ARG A 283 -3.81 19.63 -16.60
CA ARG A 283 -3.19 20.22 -15.43
C ARG A 283 -2.83 21.67 -15.74
N LEU A 284 -3.56 22.59 -15.11
CA LEU A 284 -3.39 24.03 -15.37
C LEU A 284 -2.16 24.61 -14.65
N THR A 285 -1.74 23.99 -13.54
CA THR A 285 -0.63 24.43 -12.71
C THR A 285 0.10 23.22 -12.14
N TYR A 286 1.40 23.37 -11.90
CA TYR A 286 2.15 22.39 -11.12
C TYR A 286 1.51 22.23 -9.73
N ALA A 287 1.50 21.00 -9.24
CA ALA A 287 0.86 20.55 -8.01
C ALA A 287 1.69 19.40 -7.42
N PRO A 288 2.63 19.66 -6.49
CA PRO A 288 3.52 18.63 -5.94
C PRO A 288 2.78 17.47 -5.28
N LEU A 289 1.53 17.68 -4.86
CA LEU A 289 0.65 16.65 -4.31
C LEU A 289 -0.49 16.35 -5.30
N SER A 290 -0.59 15.11 -5.79
CA SER A 290 -1.68 14.69 -6.66
C SER A 290 -2.44 13.52 -6.06
N TYR A 291 -3.75 13.65 -6.01
CA TYR A 291 -4.68 12.69 -5.41
C TYR A 291 -5.70 12.22 -6.45
N PHE A 292 -5.79 10.92 -6.66
CA PHE A 292 -6.72 10.31 -7.61
C PHE A 292 -7.67 9.35 -6.91
N ASN A 293 -8.98 9.56 -7.07
CA ASN A 293 -10.04 8.67 -6.60
C ASN A 293 -10.91 8.29 -7.79
N LEU A 294 -10.40 7.39 -8.63
CA LEU A 294 -10.95 6.99 -9.93
C LEU A 294 -10.95 5.46 -10.00
N HIS A 295 -11.82 4.89 -10.82
CA HIS A 295 -11.85 3.46 -11.11
C HIS A 295 -10.59 3.00 -11.81
N GLY A 296 -10.09 1.83 -11.40
CA GLY A 296 -9.10 1.07 -12.16
C GLY A 296 -9.57 -0.37 -12.35
N ILE A 297 -9.06 -1.02 -13.39
CA ILE A 297 -9.37 -2.41 -13.70
C ILE A 297 -8.05 -3.19 -13.89
N GLU A 298 -8.07 -4.49 -13.62
CA GLU A 298 -6.83 -5.29 -13.60
C GLU A 298 -6.16 -5.33 -14.98
N ASP A 299 -6.94 -5.58 -16.03
CA ASP A 299 -6.47 -5.82 -17.39
C ASP A 299 -6.32 -4.53 -18.23
N GLY A 300 -6.77 -3.39 -17.69
CA GLY A 300 -6.80 -2.12 -18.41
C GLY A 300 -5.63 -1.18 -18.04
N PRO A 301 -5.25 -0.28 -18.97
CA PRO A 301 -4.23 0.74 -18.73
C PRO A 301 -4.79 2.01 -18.08
N ASN A 302 -6.08 2.26 -18.24
CA ASN A 302 -6.72 3.55 -17.95
C ASN A 302 -7.32 3.60 -16.55
N TRP A 303 -7.58 4.83 -16.09
CA TRP A 303 -8.47 5.09 -14.96
C TRP A 303 -9.75 5.79 -15.42
N TYR A 304 -10.85 5.52 -14.73
CA TYR A 304 -12.19 5.87 -15.17
C TYR A 304 -12.95 6.69 -14.11
N GLY A 305 -13.78 7.61 -14.58
CA GLY A 305 -14.77 8.27 -13.74
C GLY A 305 -15.92 7.33 -13.41
N GLN A 306 -16.86 7.82 -12.61
CA GLN A 306 -18.17 7.18 -12.47
C GLN A 306 -19.24 8.23 -12.24
N ARG A 307 -20.28 8.21 -13.07
CA ARG A 307 -21.44 9.09 -12.91
C ARG A 307 -22.16 8.79 -11.60
N ASP A 308 -22.39 9.82 -10.78
CA ASP A 308 -23.31 9.73 -9.65
C ASP A 308 -24.74 9.60 -10.20
N THR A 309 -25.34 8.41 -10.04
CA THR A 309 -26.66 8.10 -10.62
C THR A 309 -27.81 8.88 -9.99
N LEU A 310 -27.57 9.58 -8.88
CA LEU A 310 -28.54 10.51 -8.29
C LEU A 310 -28.55 11.87 -9.00
N PHE A 311 -27.55 12.15 -9.86
CA PHE A 311 -27.51 13.37 -10.66
C PHE A 311 -28.17 13.12 -12.01
N PRO A 312 -29.21 13.89 -12.38
CA PRO A 312 -29.91 13.74 -13.64
C PRO A 312 -29.06 14.33 -14.79
N ALA A 313 -28.03 13.59 -15.17
CA ALA A 313 -27.14 13.94 -16.28
C ALA A 313 -26.92 12.72 -17.18
N SER A 314 -26.82 12.92 -18.49
CA SER A 314 -26.73 11.85 -19.50
C SER A 314 -25.29 11.45 -19.86
N TYR A 315 -24.35 11.57 -18.91
CA TYR A 315 -22.97 11.13 -19.12
C TYR A 315 -22.86 9.60 -19.11
N GLU A 316 -21.83 9.09 -19.78
CA GLU A 316 -21.43 7.69 -19.68
C GLU A 316 -21.26 7.27 -18.21
N LEU A 317 -21.55 6.00 -17.91
CA LEU A 317 -21.46 5.51 -16.54
C LEU A 317 -20.02 5.46 -16.03
N PHE A 318 -19.08 5.00 -16.86
CA PHE A 318 -17.65 4.88 -16.55
C PHE A 318 -16.77 5.51 -17.66
N PRO A 319 -16.78 6.83 -17.83
CA PRO A 319 -15.95 7.48 -18.85
C PRO A 319 -14.46 7.32 -18.54
N VAL A 320 -13.62 7.18 -19.57
CA VAL A 320 -12.16 7.24 -19.40
C VAL A 320 -11.77 8.61 -18.87
N ALA A 321 -11.13 8.64 -17.71
CA ALA A 321 -10.74 9.86 -17.02
C ALA A 321 -9.25 10.19 -17.20
N LEU A 322 -8.39 9.17 -17.27
CA LEU A 322 -6.94 9.33 -17.40
C LEU A 322 -6.34 8.14 -18.14
N ARG A 323 -5.36 8.40 -19.02
CA ARG A 323 -4.65 7.38 -19.79
C ARG A 323 -3.13 7.55 -19.66
N PRO A 324 -2.33 6.47 -19.79
CA PRO A 324 -0.88 6.58 -19.72
C PRO A 324 -0.28 7.57 -20.73
N GLU A 325 -0.78 7.60 -21.97
CA GLU A 325 -0.26 8.49 -23.02
C GLU A 325 -0.44 9.99 -22.73
N ASP A 326 -1.35 10.34 -21.83
CA ASP A 326 -1.65 11.73 -21.46
C ASP A 326 -0.70 12.26 -20.37
N LEU A 327 0.15 11.41 -19.77
CA LEU A 327 1.06 11.80 -18.70
C LEU A 327 2.43 12.21 -19.25
N SER A 328 2.92 13.40 -18.87
CA SER A 328 4.22 13.91 -19.27
C SER A 328 5.15 14.22 -18.09
N SER A 329 6.46 14.27 -18.33
CA SER A 329 7.45 14.62 -17.31
C SER A 329 7.33 16.07 -16.85
N GLU A 330 6.94 16.98 -17.73
CA GLU A 330 6.75 18.40 -17.44
C GLU A 330 5.67 18.62 -16.38
N GLU A 331 4.63 17.79 -16.41
CA GLU A 331 3.55 17.87 -15.44
C GLU A 331 3.94 17.15 -14.13
N TYR A 332 4.46 15.92 -14.20
CA TYR A 332 4.55 15.03 -13.04
C TYR A 332 5.93 14.91 -12.37
N ALA A 333 6.97 15.56 -12.89
CA ALA A 333 8.28 15.54 -12.26
C ALA A 333 8.23 16.02 -10.80
N GLY A 334 8.82 15.24 -9.89
CA GLY A 334 8.89 15.55 -8.47
C GLY A 334 7.57 15.41 -7.68
N THR A 335 6.47 15.02 -8.34
CA THR A 335 5.16 14.90 -7.68
C THR A 335 5.07 13.66 -6.80
N VAL A 336 4.31 13.76 -5.71
CA VAL A 336 3.87 12.63 -4.90
C VAL A 336 2.43 12.30 -5.28
N ILE A 337 2.20 11.08 -5.74
CA ILE A 337 0.91 10.59 -6.21
C ILE A 337 0.31 9.66 -5.14
N PHE A 338 -0.94 9.89 -4.76
CA PHE A 338 -1.76 8.93 -4.02
C PHE A 338 -2.99 8.58 -4.86
N THR A 339 -3.17 7.31 -5.18
CA THR A 339 -4.34 6.82 -5.91
C THR A 339 -5.12 5.80 -5.10
N GLU A 340 -6.44 5.92 -5.12
CA GLU A 340 -7.38 4.96 -4.54
C GLU A 340 -7.90 3.95 -5.54
N ALA A 341 -7.53 4.06 -6.83
CA ALA A 341 -8.01 3.18 -7.88
C ALA A 341 -7.74 1.70 -7.57
N CYS A 342 -8.71 0.83 -7.84
CA CYS A 342 -8.43 -0.61 -7.89
C CYS A 342 -7.28 -0.88 -8.85
N TYR A 343 -6.33 -1.72 -8.44
CA TYR A 343 -5.13 -2.02 -9.22
C TYR A 343 -4.29 -0.78 -9.57
N GLY A 344 -4.48 0.35 -8.88
CA GLY A 344 -3.79 1.62 -9.14
C GLY A 344 -2.27 1.55 -8.98
N ALA A 345 -1.76 0.54 -8.28
CA ALA A 345 -0.34 0.18 -8.18
C ALA A 345 -0.05 -1.23 -8.71
N ASN A 346 -0.92 -1.84 -9.52
CA ASN A 346 -0.60 -3.12 -10.14
C ASN A 346 0.47 -2.93 -11.23
N ILE A 347 1.58 -3.65 -11.09
CA ILE A 347 2.71 -3.66 -12.04
C ILE A 347 2.96 -5.06 -12.62
N LEU A 348 2.21 -6.07 -12.18
CA LEU A 348 2.45 -7.45 -12.58
C LEU A 348 2.09 -7.63 -14.05
N GLY A 349 3.09 -7.99 -14.86
CA GLY A 349 2.92 -8.13 -16.31
C GLY A 349 2.62 -6.82 -17.04
N LYS A 350 2.89 -5.66 -16.41
CA LYS A 350 2.61 -4.33 -16.98
C LYS A 350 3.89 -3.54 -17.21
N ASN A 351 3.80 -2.57 -18.10
CA ASN A 351 4.85 -1.61 -18.46
C ASN A 351 4.31 -0.17 -18.36
N SER A 352 5.12 0.83 -18.73
CA SER A 352 4.71 2.24 -18.65
C SER A 352 3.54 2.62 -19.56
N ASP A 353 3.26 1.85 -20.63
CA ASP A 353 2.10 2.07 -21.50
C ASP A 353 0.83 1.39 -20.98
N THR A 354 0.96 0.46 -20.03
CA THR A 354 -0.14 -0.40 -19.54
C THR A 354 -0.41 -0.26 -18.04
N SER A 355 0.36 0.58 -17.34
CA SER A 355 0.16 0.91 -15.92
C SER A 355 0.42 2.40 -15.69
N LEU A 356 -0.62 3.12 -15.24
CA LEU A 356 -0.49 4.51 -14.82
C LEU A 356 0.55 4.70 -13.69
N ALA A 357 0.70 3.74 -12.78
CA ALA A 357 1.73 3.83 -11.74
C ALA A 357 3.16 3.83 -12.33
N LEU A 358 3.44 2.91 -13.25
CA LEU A 358 4.74 2.87 -13.94
C LEU A 358 4.93 4.10 -14.82
N LYS A 359 3.87 4.58 -15.46
CA LYS A 359 3.92 5.81 -16.25
C LYS A 359 4.24 7.03 -15.41
N PHE A 360 3.66 7.19 -14.22
CA PHE A 360 4.00 8.28 -13.31
C PHE A 360 5.48 8.25 -12.94
N LEU A 361 6.03 7.07 -12.62
CA LEU A 361 7.47 6.92 -12.33
C LEU A 361 8.34 7.26 -13.54
N ALA A 362 7.98 6.79 -14.74
CA ALA A 362 8.65 7.14 -15.98
C ALA A 362 8.58 8.66 -16.28
N SER A 363 7.48 9.31 -15.88
CA SER A 363 7.29 10.77 -15.90
C SER A 363 7.92 11.47 -14.69
N ARG A 364 8.87 10.82 -14.01
CA ARG A 364 9.69 11.37 -12.92
C ARG A 364 8.90 11.78 -11.67
N ALA A 365 7.73 11.17 -11.44
CA ALA A 365 7.08 11.28 -10.14
C ALA A 365 8.03 10.76 -9.05
N ARG A 366 8.05 11.47 -7.92
CA ARG A 366 8.91 11.14 -6.78
C ARG A 366 8.44 9.88 -6.07
N ALA A 367 7.12 9.70 -6.00
CA ALA A 367 6.50 8.56 -5.38
C ALA A 367 5.09 8.31 -5.92
N VAL A 368 4.70 7.04 -5.96
CA VAL A 368 3.33 6.59 -6.25
C VAL A 368 2.88 5.65 -5.15
N ILE A 369 1.77 6.00 -4.50
CA ILE A 369 1.12 5.18 -3.48
C ILE A 369 -0.22 4.72 -4.05
N GLY A 370 -0.47 3.41 -4.01
CA GLY A 370 -1.71 2.84 -4.51
C GLY A 370 -1.84 1.36 -4.17
N SER A 371 -2.99 0.80 -4.50
CA SER A 371 -3.32 -0.61 -4.24
C SER A 371 -2.83 -1.53 -5.37
N THR A 372 -2.18 -2.64 -5.03
CA THR A 372 -1.82 -3.69 -5.99
C THR A 372 -3.03 -4.45 -6.53
N LYS A 373 -4.17 -4.38 -5.84
CA LYS A 373 -5.40 -5.15 -6.07
C LYS A 373 -6.65 -4.30 -5.84
N VAL A 374 -7.84 -4.89 -5.72
CA VAL A 374 -9.07 -4.14 -5.44
C VAL A 374 -8.90 -3.27 -4.20
N ALA A 375 -9.22 -1.98 -4.33
CA ALA A 375 -9.25 -1.02 -3.25
C ALA A 375 -10.70 -0.70 -2.87
N TYR A 376 -10.94 -0.49 -1.58
CA TYR A 376 -12.27 -0.17 -1.05
C TYR A 376 -12.26 1.18 -0.37
N GLY A 377 -13.34 1.93 -0.55
CA GLY A 377 -13.59 3.14 0.21
C GLY A 377 -15.08 3.45 0.27
N THR A 378 -15.41 4.71 0.50
CA THR A 378 -16.75 5.20 0.82
C THR A 378 -17.22 6.17 -0.25
N ALA A 379 -18.54 6.22 -0.49
CA ALA A 379 -19.11 7.23 -1.37
C ALA A 379 -19.23 8.60 -0.69
N ALA A 380 -19.40 8.58 0.63
CA ALA A 380 -19.49 9.77 1.46
C ALA A 380 -18.92 9.47 2.85
N PRO A 381 -18.52 10.51 3.60
CA PRO A 381 -18.04 10.37 4.97
C PRO A 381 -19.02 9.59 5.87
N PRO A 382 -18.53 8.89 6.93
CA PRO A 382 -17.14 8.86 7.41
C PRO A 382 -16.19 8.06 6.50
N LEU A 383 -14.92 8.49 6.42
CA LEU A 383 -13.90 7.82 5.60
C LEU A 383 -13.48 6.47 6.19
N ILE A 384 -13.22 5.51 5.31
CA ILE A 384 -12.82 4.13 5.61
C ILE A 384 -11.85 3.67 4.51
N GLY A 385 -11.05 2.62 4.77
CA GLY A 385 -10.25 1.96 3.74
C GLY A 385 -9.30 2.94 3.05
N ALA A 386 -9.30 2.93 1.72
CA ALA A 386 -8.45 3.77 0.88
C ALA A 386 -8.58 5.27 1.18
N ASP A 387 -9.81 5.77 1.39
CA ASP A 387 -10.03 7.21 1.69
C ASP A 387 -9.39 7.56 3.05
N LEU A 388 -9.54 6.68 4.05
CA LEU A 388 -8.98 6.92 5.38
C LEU A 388 -7.45 6.82 5.38
N LEU A 389 -6.91 5.87 4.64
CA LEU A 389 -5.47 5.72 4.44
C LEU A 389 -4.89 6.98 3.77
N GLY A 390 -5.52 7.48 2.70
CA GLY A 390 -5.10 8.69 2.00
C GLY A 390 -5.10 9.91 2.91
N LYS A 391 -6.15 10.11 3.72
CA LYS A 391 -6.19 11.17 4.72
C LYS A 391 -4.99 11.11 5.68
N TYR A 392 -4.69 9.94 6.25
CA TYR A 392 -3.57 9.84 7.18
C TYR A 392 -2.20 9.93 6.50
N PHE A 393 -2.07 9.46 5.28
CA PHE A 393 -0.86 9.61 4.48
C PHE A 393 -0.52 11.09 4.27
N TRP A 394 -1.49 11.88 3.83
CA TRP A 394 -1.31 13.33 3.66
C TRP A 394 -0.98 14.04 4.98
N LYS A 395 -1.63 13.67 6.09
CA LYS A 395 -1.25 14.18 7.42
C LYS A 395 0.20 13.86 7.78
N GLY A 396 0.66 12.65 7.48
CA GLY A 396 2.04 12.24 7.74
C GLY A 396 3.04 13.08 6.94
N LEU A 397 2.79 13.26 5.64
CA LEU A 397 3.62 14.08 4.75
C LEU A 397 3.68 15.54 5.19
N LEU A 398 2.55 16.11 5.60
CA LEU A 398 2.44 17.48 6.13
C LEU A 398 3.00 17.60 7.55
N ALA A 399 3.37 16.51 8.20
CA ALA A 399 4.09 16.53 9.47
C ALA A 399 5.58 16.21 9.27
N HIS A 400 6.10 16.44 8.06
CA HIS A 400 7.50 16.26 7.69
C HIS A 400 8.04 14.83 7.80
N LEU A 401 7.16 13.83 7.88
CA LEU A 401 7.59 12.44 7.73
C LEU A 401 8.10 12.22 6.30
N THR A 402 9.06 11.30 6.13
CA THR A 402 9.42 10.84 4.79
C THR A 402 8.23 10.17 4.11
N VAL A 403 8.26 10.00 2.79
CA VAL A 403 7.14 9.38 2.06
C VAL A 403 6.82 7.98 2.62
N GLY A 404 7.84 7.16 2.90
CA GLY A 404 7.65 5.83 3.48
C GLY A 404 7.15 5.86 4.93
N GLU A 405 7.63 6.80 5.74
CA GLU A 405 7.16 6.98 7.11
C GLU A 405 5.72 7.49 7.16
N ALA A 406 5.31 8.34 6.20
CA ALA A 406 3.94 8.82 6.06
C ALA A 406 2.99 7.66 5.71
N LEU A 407 3.38 6.73 4.84
CA LEU A 407 2.58 5.54 4.55
C LEU A 407 2.50 4.60 5.76
N LYS A 408 3.61 4.39 6.47
CA LYS A 408 3.61 3.62 7.74
C LYS A 408 2.67 4.25 8.76
N TYR A 409 2.77 5.57 8.95
CA TYR A 409 1.89 6.34 9.82
C TYR A 409 0.42 6.17 9.41
N ALA A 410 0.13 6.18 8.11
CA ALA A 410 -1.22 5.98 7.60
C ALA A 410 -1.79 4.60 7.95
N LYS A 411 -1.00 3.54 7.77
CA LYS A 411 -1.40 2.17 8.12
C LYS A 411 -1.71 2.02 9.62
N VAL A 412 -0.84 2.55 10.47
CA VAL A 412 -1.03 2.54 11.94
C VAL A 412 -2.31 3.28 12.34
N ASN A 413 -2.54 4.47 11.80
CA ASN A 413 -3.68 5.29 12.21
C ASN A 413 -5.01 4.81 11.61
N LEU A 414 -5.00 4.20 10.42
CA LEU A 414 -6.16 3.49 9.91
C LEU A 414 -6.53 2.36 10.87
N ALA A 415 -5.57 1.50 11.22
CA ALA A 415 -5.84 0.38 12.11
C ALA A 415 -6.37 0.85 13.48
N ARG A 416 -5.74 1.87 14.06
CA ARG A 416 -6.20 2.46 15.33
C ARG A 416 -7.61 3.02 15.23
N GLU A 417 -7.90 3.84 14.22
CA GLU A 417 -9.21 4.47 14.05
C GLU A 417 -10.32 3.43 13.84
N MET A 418 -10.03 2.35 13.11
CA MET A 418 -11.00 1.27 12.90
C MET A 418 -11.21 0.44 14.18
N GLN A 419 -10.15 0.14 14.95
CA GLN A 419 -10.31 -0.47 16.27
C GLN A 419 -11.11 0.42 17.23
N GLU A 420 -10.89 1.73 17.25
CA GLU A 420 -11.65 2.67 18.08
C GLU A 420 -13.12 2.76 17.68
N ARG A 421 -13.42 2.79 16.38
CA ARG A 421 -14.79 2.99 15.86
C ARG A 421 -15.65 1.74 15.91
N GLN A 422 -15.09 0.59 15.54
CA GLN A 422 -15.85 -0.64 15.38
C GLN A 422 -15.35 -1.82 16.21
N GLY A 423 -14.18 -1.70 16.85
CA GLY A 423 -13.61 -2.72 17.74
C GLY A 423 -12.74 -3.78 17.07
N TYR A 424 -12.54 -3.72 15.74
CA TYR A 424 -11.77 -4.70 14.98
C TYR A 424 -11.45 -4.19 13.56
N LEU A 425 -10.47 -4.82 12.90
CA LEU A 425 -10.19 -4.68 11.47
C LEU A 425 -11.00 -5.70 10.67
N ASP A 426 -11.96 -5.25 9.86
CA ASP A 426 -12.64 -6.16 8.92
C ASP A 426 -11.81 -6.43 7.67
N SER A 427 -12.35 -7.23 6.76
CA SER A 427 -11.64 -7.71 5.59
C SER A 427 -11.17 -6.59 4.65
N GLU A 428 -11.93 -5.51 4.52
CA GLU A 428 -11.56 -4.36 3.69
C GLU A 428 -10.49 -3.49 4.34
N ASP A 429 -10.52 -3.34 5.67
CA ASP A 429 -9.46 -2.65 6.41
C ASP A 429 -8.16 -3.45 6.29
N GLN A 430 -8.23 -4.77 6.50
CA GLN A 430 -7.12 -5.70 6.31
C GLN A 430 -6.55 -5.62 4.89
N LYS A 431 -7.40 -5.74 3.85
CA LYS A 431 -6.94 -5.66 2.46
C LYS A 431 -6.24 -4.34 2.16
N THR A 432 -6.81 -3.22 2.63
CA THR A 432 -6.21 -1.88 2.47
C THR A 432 -4.80 -1.82 3.08
N LEU A 433 -4.60 -2.37 4.28
CA LEU A 433 -3.28 -2.40 4.94
C LEU A 433 -2.26 -3.24 4.17
N LEU A 434 -2.70 -4.32 3.52
CA LEU A 434 -1.85 -5.23 2.76
C LEU A 434 -1.53 -4.75 1.34
N SER A 435 -2.53 -4.25 0.61
CA SER A 435 -2.42 -3.99 -0.83
C SER A 435 -1.82 -2.64 -1.17
N PHE A 436 -1.87 -1.67 -0.26
CA PHE A 436 -1.27 -0.35 -0.52
C PHE A 436 0.24 -0.38 -0.34
N VAL A 437 0.95 -0.11 -1.44
CA VAL A 437 2.41 -0.12 -1.53
C VAL A 437 2.95 1.27 -1.90
N LEU A 438 4.26 1.46 -1.73
CA LEU A 438 4.98 2.65 -2.14
C LEU A 438 5.95 2.30 -3.28
N TYR A 439 5.78 2.95 -4.42
CA TYR A 439 6.81 3.00 -5.45
C TYR A 439 7.57 4.32 -5.38
N GLY A 440 8.89 4.25 -5.25
CA GLY A 440 9.78 5.38 -4.95
C GLY A 440 10.66 5.11 -3.73
N ASP A 441 11.53 6.06 -3.41
CA ASP A 441 12.42 5.97 -2.26
C ASP A 441 11.68 6.35 -0.95
N PRO A 442 11.63 5.45 0.05
CA PRO A 442 10.91 5.68 1.30
C PRO A 442 11.56 6.73 2.21
N ALA A 443 12.84 7.06 2.04
CA ALA A 443 13.59 8.03 2.86
C ALA A 443 13.52 9.46 2.32
N LEU A 444 12.95 9.66 1.13
CA LEU A 444 12.78 10.99 0.58
C LEU A 444 11.84 11.82 1.50
N PRO A 445 12.22 13.04 1.90
CA PRO A 445 11.43 13.85 2.83
C PRO A 445 10.02 14.14 2.28
N GLY A 446 9.08 14.42 3.19
CA GLY A 446 7.79 14.99 2.83
C GLY A 446 7.89 16.46 2.40
N LEU A 447 6.82 17.22 2.65
CA LEU A 447 6.80 18.64 2.31
C LEU A 447 7.67 19.46 3.28
N PRO A 448 8.35 20.53 2.80
CA PRO A 448 9.23 21.35 3.63
C PRO A 448 8.49 22.26 4.63
N ASP A 449 7.19 22.54 4.43
CA ASP A 449 6.40 23.41 5.31
C ASP A 449 5.10 22.73 5.75
N GLY A 450 4.98 22.39 7.02
CA GLY A 450 3.84 21.62 7.54
C GLY A 450 3.80 21.60 9.07
N ASN A 451 3.12 22.58 9.66
CA ASN A 451 2.98 22.65 11.11
C ASN A 451 1.73 21.88 11.56
N ILE A 452 1.71 20.57 11.33
CA ILE A 452 0.65 19.67 11.83
C ILE A 452 1.22 18.82 12.96
N GLU A 453 0.65 18.98 14.15
CA GLU A 453 0.96 18.12 15.28
C GLU A 453 0.39 16.72 15.02
N LEU A 454 1.26 15.72 14.95
CA LEU A 454 0.85 14.33 14.86
C LEU A 454 0.20 13.91 16.18
N VAL A 455 -0.93 13.20 16.09
CA VAL A 455 -1.47 12.52 17.26
C VAL A 455 -0.40 11.57 17.78
N SER A 456 -0.07 11.73 19.06
CA SER A 456 0.97 10.99 19.81
C SER A 456 1.18 9.54 19.33
N LYS A 457 2.45 9.13 19.24
CA LYS A 457 2.93 7.75 19.01
C LYS A 457 2.54 6.80 20.17
N ALA A 458 1.26 6.72 20.52
CA ALA A 458 0.79 5.59 21.31
C ALA A 458 0.98 4.33 20.46
N LEU A 459 1.51 3.26 21.07
CA LEU A 459 1.66 1.96 20.40
C LEU A 459 0.34 1.56 19.74
N CYS A 460 0.42 0.94 18.56
CA CYS A 460 -0.74 0.24 18.00
C CYS A 460 -1.12 -0.86 19.01
N PRO A 461 -2.33 -0.84 19.60
CA PRO A 461 -2.75 -1.92 20.49
C PRO A 461 -2.81 -3.25 19.71
N PRO A 462 -2.80 -4.40 20.41
CA PRO A 462 -3.04 -5.70 19.77
C PRO A 462 -4.22 -5.62 18.78
N LEU A 463 -4.03 -6.12 17.57
CA LEU A 463 -5.02 -6.01 16.50
C LEU A 463 -6.08 -7.10 16.67
N VAL A 464 -7.34 -6.70 16.90
CA VAL A 464 -8.48 -7.60 16.70
C VAL A 464 -8.89 -7.51 15.24
N TYR A 465 -9.05 -8.65 14.56
CA TYR A 465 -9.47 -8.67 13.16
C TYR A 465 -10.54 -9.72 12.87
N GLN A 466 -11.33 -9.48 11.82
CA GLN A 466 -12.36 -10.39 11.37
C GLN A 466 -11.73 -11.57 10.61
N ARG A 467 -12.10 -12.81 10.95
CA ARG A 467 -11.77 -13.97 10.12
C ARG A 467 -12.80 -14.13 9.00
N GLN A 468 -12.34 -14.64 7.86
CA GLN A 468 -13.24 -14.99 6.76
C GLN A 468 -14.18 -16.10 7.23
N ALA A 469 -15.47 -15.78 7.37
CA ALA A 469 -16.49 -16.76 7.71
C ALA A 469 -16.80 -17.61 6.47
N LYS A 470 -16.99 -18.93 6.66
CA LYS A 470 -17.54 -19.79 5.61
C LYS A 470 -19.01 -19.40 5.38
N ASP A 471 -19.44 -19.49 4.12
CA ASP A 471 -20.83 -19.18 3.73
C ASP A 471 -21.81 -20.00 4.59
N GLN A 472 -22.68 -19.29 5.33
CA GLN A 472 -23.71 -19.86 6.20
C GLN A 472 -25.08 -19.32 5.79
N LYS A 473 -25.48 -19.58 4.54
CA LYS A 473 -26.82 -19.26 3.99
C LYS A 473 -27.98 -19.71 4.87
N SER A 474 -27.82 -20.75 5.68
CA SER A 474 -28.90 -21.37 6.46
C SER A 474 -29.47 -20.52 7.61
N LEU A 475 -28.88 -19.36 7.91
CA LEU A 475 -29.25 -18.52 9.06
C LEU A 475 -29.82 -17.13 8.69
N LEU A 476 -29.95 -16.80 7.39
CA LEU A 476 -30.46 -15.50 6.92
C LEU A 476 -31.96 -15.53 6.64
N SER A 477 -32.72 -14.62 7.24
CA SER A 477 -34.15 -14.42 6.90
C SER A 477 -34.29 -13.70 5.55
N GLU A 478 -35.23 -14.14 4.71
CA GLU A 478 -35.54 -13.49 3.43
C GLU A 478 -35.96 -12.01 3.59
N GLU A 479 -36.65 -11.67 4.68
CA GLU A 479 -37.08 -10.31 5.00
C GLU A 479 -35.89 -9.35 5.20
N LEU A 480 -34.85 -9.79 5.91
CA LEU A 480 -33.61 -9.02 6.08
C LEU A 480 -32.91 -8.78 4.74
N VAL A 481 -32.80 -9.82 3.90
CA VAL A 481 -32.21 -9.69 2.56
C VAL A 481 -32.98 -8.68 1.71
N ALA A 482 -34.31 -8.76 1.70
CA ALA A 482 -35.16 -7.82 0.97
C ALA A 482 -35.03 -6.38 1.49
N THR A 483 -34.98 -6.21 2.81
CA THR A 483 -34.80 -4.90 3.46
C THR A 483 -33.48 -4.26 3.08
N VAL A 484 -32.37 -5.02 3.16
CA VAL A 484 -31.04 -4.53 2.81
C VAL A 484 -30.95 -4.20 1.32
N LYS A 485 -31.47 -5.09 0.45
CA LYS A 485 -31.52 -4.85 -1.00
C LYS A 485 -32.28 -3.57 -1.35
N GLY A 486 -33.47 -3.37 -0.78
CA GLY A 486 -34.28 -2.17 -1.04
C GLY A 486 -33.58 -0.87 -0.63
N ARG A 487 -32.85 -0.86 0.50
CA ARG A 487 -32.06 0.30 0.94
C ARG A 487 -30.89 0.61 0.00
N ILE A 488 -30.21 -0.43 -0.48
CA ILE A 488 -29.07 -0.27 -1.38
C ILE A 488 -29.54 0.19 -2.76
N GLU A 489 -30.58 -0.42 -3.33
CA GLU A 489 -31.13 -0.01 -4.64
C GLU A 489 -31.65 1.43 -4.62
N ALA A 490 -32.19 1.91 -3.49
CA ALA A 490 -32.59 3.31 -3.34
C ALA A 490 -31.40 4.29 -3.37
N SER A 491 -30.23 3.87 -2.89
CA SER A 491 -29.03 4.71 -2.79
C SER A 491 -28.09 4.55 -3.99
N LEU A 492 -28.07 3.36 -4.59
CA LEU A 492 -27.22 2.94 -5.71
C LEU A 492 -28.09 2.21 -6.77
N PRO A 493 -28.97 2.91 -7.50
CA PRO A 493 -29.88 2.29 -8.47
C PRO A 493 -29.18 1.47 -9.56
N HIS A 494 -27.94 1.84 -9.92
CA HIS A 494 -27.15 1.09 -10.91
C HIS A 494 -26.79 -0.33 -10.45
N LEU A 495 -26.84 -0.63 -9.16
CA LEU A 495 -26.63 -1.98 -8.60
C LEU A 495 -27.92 -2.80 -8.53
N ALA A 496 -29.03 -2.32 -9.09
CA ALA A 496 -30.20 -3.14 -9.28
C ALA A 496 -29.81 -4.45 -10.00
N GLN A 497 -30.34 -5.57 -9.49
CA GLN A 497 -30.03 -6.93 -9.98
C GLN A 497 -28.59 -7.41 -9.73
N ALA A 498 -27.81 -6.76 -8.85
CA ALA A 498 -26.53 -7.29 -8.40
C ALA A 498 -26.69 -8.68 -7.76
N ARG A 499 -25.66 -9.52 -7.89
CA ARG A 499 -25.57 -10.78 -7.14
C ARG A 499 -25.32 -10.45 -5.69
N ILE A 500 -26.01 -11.13 -4.77
CA ILE A 500 -25.92 -10.85 -3.33
C ILE A 500 -25.47 -12.11 -2.60
N HIS A 501 -24.48 -11.94 -1.74
CA HIS A 501 -24.01 -12.93 -0.78
C HIS A 501 -24.00 -12.32 0.62
N ALA A 502 -24.25 -13.10 1.65
CA ALA A 502 -24.27 -12.59 3.02
C ALA A 502 -23.67 -13.60 4.00
N VAL A 503 -22.83 -13.11 4.91
CA VAL A 503 -22.14 -13.92 5.93
C VAL A 503 -22.28 -13.30 7.32
N PRO A 504 -22.29 -14.11 8.38
CA PRO A 504 -22.22 -13.58 9.73
C PRO A 504 -20.85 -12.94 9.97
N VAL A 505 -20.80 -11.86 10.75
CA VAL A 505 -19.54 -11.27 11.20
C VAL A 505 -18.99 -12.09 12.37
N ILE A 506 -17.86 -12.74 12.17
CA ILE A 506 -17.16 -13.56 13.17
C ILE A 506 -15.81 -12.92 13.50
N LEU A 507 -15.60 -12.58 14.78
CA LEU A 507 -14.34 -12.01 15.28
C LEU A 507 -13.41 -13.13 15.76
N SER A 508 -12.10 -12.96 15.60
CA SER A 508 -11.13 -13.85 16.26
C SER A 508 -10.86 -13.39 17.69
N ASP A 509 -10.93 -14.33 18.64
CA ASP A 509 -10.39 -14.16 19.99
C ASP A 509 -8.92 -14.60 20.01
N GLU A 510 -7.99 -13.74 19.57
CA GLU A 510 -6.57 -13.89 19.91
C GLU A 510 -6.17 -12.70 20.80
N GLY A 511 -6.15 -12.93 22.11
CA GLY A 511 -5.74 -11.94 23.11
C GLY A 511 -6.61 -11.83 24.38
N LEU A 512 -7.68 -12.62 24.52
CA LEU A 512 -8.57 -12.59 25.69
C LEU A 512 -8.54 -13.89 26.50
N GLU A 513 -7.38 -14.51 26.66
CA GLU A 513 -7.17 -15.47 27.74
C GLU A 513 -6.65 -14.76 28.99
N SER A 514 -7.56 -14.61 29.97
CA SER A 514 -7.38 -14.34 31.40
C SER A 514 -8.06 -13.06 31.95
N SER A 515 -9.40 -13.06 31.96
CA SER A 515 -10.10 -12.70 33.20
C SER A 515 -11.45 -13.43 33.28
N HIS A 516 -11.44 -14.59 33.94
CA HIS A 516 -12.66 -15.18 34.46
C HIS A 516 -13.20 -14.34 35.62
N THR A 517 -13.80 -13.19 35.31
CA THR A 517 -14.82 -12.60 36.18
C THR A 517 -16.16 -12.84 35.51
N LYS A 518 -16.90 -13.82 36.06
CA LYS A 518 -18.31 -14.10 35.72
C LYS A 518 -19.17 -12.87 36.11
N GLY A 519 -19.17 -11.86 35.25
CA GLY A 519 -20.16 -10.78 35.26
C GLY A 519 -21.46 -11.27 34.64
N ARG A 520 -22.45 -11.59 35.48
CA ARG A 520 -23.84 -11.76 35.05
C ARG A 520 -24.32 -10.46 34.40
N GLY A 521 -24.71 -10.52 33.12
CA GLY A 521 -25.54 -9.47 32.49
C GLY A 521 -25.03 -8.84 31.19
N ALA A 522 -23.96 -9.31 30.56
CA ALA A 522 -23.59 -8.82 29.23
C ALA A 522 -24.53 -9.44 28.17
N ARG A 523 -25.47 -8.63 27.67
CA ARG A 523 -26.32 -8.94 26.51
C ARG A 523 -25.37 -9.32 25.36
N ARG A 524 -25.49 -10.53 24.80
CA ARG A 524 -24.72 -10.93 23.61
C ARG A 524 -24.93 -9.84 22.55
N PRO A 525 -23.87 -9.30 21.93
CA PRO A 525 -24.02 -8.38 20.80
C PRO A 525 -24.92 -9.04 19.77
N GLY A 526 -25.93 -8.30 19.27
CA GLY A 526 -26.81 -8.83 18.23
C GLY A 526 -26.02 -9.30 17.02
N ALA A 527 -26.49 -10.35 16.35
CA ALA A 527 -25.85 -10.89 15.16
C ALA A 527 -25.70 -9.81 14.08
N LYS A 528 -24.46 -9.50 13.71
CA LYS A 528 -24.15 -8.62 12.58
C LYS A 528 -23.97 -9.45 11.32
N TRP A 529 -24.47 -8.93 10.20
CA TRP A 529 -24.36 -9.56 8.89
C TRP A 529 -23.58 -8.66 7.94
N ALA A 530 -22.66 -9.24 7.18
CA ALA A 530 -21.97 -8.57 6.09
C ALA A 530 -22.56 -9.07 4.76
N PHE A 531 -23.17 -8.15 4.01
CA PHE A 531 -23.69 -8.36 2.66
C PHE A 531 -22.64 -7.90 1.65
N THR A 532 -22.38 -8.72 0.63
CA THR A 532 -21.57 -8.38 -0.54
C THR A 532 -22.48 -8.36 -1.76
N LEU A 533 -22.46 -7.27 -2.50
CA LEU A 533 -23.18 -7.08 -3.75
C LEU A 533 -22.18 -6.93 -4.88
N GLU A 534 -22.33 -7.74 -5.91
CA GLU A 534 -21.41 -7.79 -7.05
C GLU A 534 -22.18 -7.54 -8.35
N LYS A 535 -21.68 -6.61 -9.15
CA LYS A 535 -22.20 -6.36 -10.48
C LYS A 535 -21.07 -6.08 -11.46
N GLU A 536 -21.15 -6.73 -12.61
CA GLU A 536 -20.24 -6.51 -13.72
C GLU A 536 -20.91 -5.60 -14.74
N PHE A 537 -20.16 -4.59 -15.18
CA PHE A 537 -20.56 -3.68 -16.24
C PHE A 537 -19.63 -3.89 -17.44
N PRO A 538 -20.15 -4.23 -18.62
CA PRO A 538 -19.32 -4.40 -19.80
C PRO A 538 -18.63 -3.07 -20.13
N GLY A 539 -17.30 -3.07 -20.24
CA GLY A 539 -16.58 -1.90 -20.74
C GLY A 539 -16.58 -1.86 -22.27
N ASN A 540 -16.29 -0.69 -22.81
CA ASN A 540 -16.26 -0.43 -24.25
C ASN A 540 -14.98 -1.00 -24.91
N GLY A 541 -14.69 -2.28 -24.71
CA GLY A 541 -13.54 -2.98 -25.31
C GLY A 541 -12.26 -3.02 -24.46
N GLU A 542 -12.24 -2.42 -23.27
CA GLU A 542 -11.06 -2.33 -22.38
C GLU A 542 -11.11 -3.27 -21.16
N GLY A 543 -12.08 -4.18 -21.12
CA GLY A 543 -12.36 -5.06 -19.97
C GLY A 543 -13.68 -4.71 -19.28
N ALA A 544 -14.12 -5.52 -18.33
CA ALA A 544 -15.36 -5.26 -17.59
C ALA A 544 -15.08 -4.54 -16.27
N HIS A 545 -15.92 -3.57 -15.92
CA HIS A 545 -15.89 -2.96 -14.59
C HIS A 545 -16.61 -3.87 -13.61
N HIS A 546 -15.87 -4.45 -12.69
CA HIS A 546 -16.43 -5.23 -11.60
C HIS A 546 -16.63 -4.34 -10.37
N GLN A 547 -17.88 -4.07 -10.02
CA GLN A 547 -18.21 -3.25 -8.85
C GLN A 547 -18.69 -4.14 -7.70
N VAL A 548 -18.00 -4.01 -6.57
CA VAL A 548 -18.32 -4.70 -5.32
C VAL A 548 -18.76 -3.67 -4.29
N VAL A 549 -19.92 -3.88 -3.68
CA VAL A 549 -20.39 -3.10 -2.53
C VAL A 549 -20.58 -4.02 -1.35
N LYS A 550 -19.89 -3.72 -0.25
CA LYS A 550 -20.03 -4.47 1.00
C LYS A 550 -20.74 -3.61 2.04
N VAL A 551 -21.75 -4.17 2.67
CA VAL A 551 -22.59 -3.51 3.67
C VAL A 551 -22.66 -4.36 4.93
N VAL A 552 -22.28 -3.79 6.07
CA VAL A 552 -22.47 -4.42 7.38
C VAL A 552 -23.75 -3.88 7.99
N VAL A 553 -24.62 -4.77 8.45
CA VAL A 553 -25.93 -4.44 9.03
C VAL A 553 -26.12 -5.07 10.40
N ASP A 554 -27.00 -4.46 11.20
CA ASP A 554 -27.52 -5.08 12.42
C ASP A 554 -28.64 -6.10 12.13
N GLU A 555 -29.16 -6.74 13.18
CA GLU A 555 -30.27 -7.71 13.12
C GLU A 555 -31.56 -7.15 12.50
N ARG A 556 -31.71 -5.81 12.44
CA ARG A 556 -32.89 -5.12 11.90
C ARG A 556 -32.66 -4.61 10.47
N GLY A 557 -31.51 -4.89 9.88
CA GLY A 557 -31.14 -4.41 8.55
C GLY A 557 -30.76 -2.92 8.51
N ALA A 558 -30.45 -2.31 9.65
CA ALA A 558 -29.87 -0.97 9.68
C ALA A 558 -28.40 -1.04 9.23
N ILE A 559 -28.03 -0.19 8.28
CA ILE A 559 -26.67 -0.12 7.73
C ILE A 559 -25.74 0.52 8.76
N LEU A 560 -24.72 -0.23 9.19
CA LEU A 560 -23.68 0.20 10.13
C LEU A 560 -22.42 0.70 9.39
N LYS A 561 -22.08 0.04 8.28
CA LYS A 561 -20.92 0.35 7.43
C LYS A 561 -21.26 0.01 5.99
N ALA A 562 -20.83 0.84 5.04
CA ALA A 562 -20.93 0.55 3.62
C ALA A 562 -19.65 0.99 2.91
N VAL A 563 -19.05 0.09 2.14
CA VAL A 563 -17.87 0.34 1.33
C VAL A 563 -18.09 -0.13 -0.10
N MET A 564 -17.37 0.48 -1.03
CA MET A 564 -17.47 0.22 -2.46
C MET A 564 -16.08 0.09 -3.06
N SER A 565 -15.92 -0.83 -4.01
CA SER A 565 -14.70 -0.97 -4.80
C SER A 565 -14.46 0.27 -5.64
N LYS A 566 -13.18 0.61 -5.80
CA LYS A 566 -12.70 1.90 -6.29
C LYS A 566 -12.16 1.94 -7.71
#